data_AF-A0A2J0YSM4-F1
#
_entry.id   AF-A0A2J0YSM4-F1
#
_cell.length_a   1.000
_cell.length_b   1.000
_cell.length_c   1.000
_cell.angle_alpha   90.00
_cell.angle_beta   90.00
_cell.angle_gamma   90.00
#
_symmetry.space_group_name_H-M   'P 1'
#
loop_
_entity.id
_entity.type
_entity.pdbx_description
1 polymer ?
#
loop_
_entity_poly.entity_id
_entity_poly.type
_entity_poly.pdbx_seq_one_letter_code
_entity_poly.pdbx_strand_id
1 'polypeptide(L)'
;HREGSRGCCSLEDSFDARRAADRLGIPFYVWDFSDRFVAEVIDPFIAEYRAGRTPNPCLRCNERIKFAALLERGLDLGYDAVATGHYARTKVVDGVTKLYRSVDPGKDQSYVLAVLNQDQLSHSLFPLGNSLKMNVRQEAAA
;
A
#
# COMPACT_ATOMS: atom_id res chain seq x y z
N HIS A 1 -16.29 -19.71 -1.97
CA HIS A 1 -16.68 -18.59 -2.84
C HIS A 1 -17.09 -17.46 -1.90
N ARG A 2 -16.34 -16.34 -1.82
CA ARG A 2 -16.77 -15.17 -1.00
C ARG A 2 -17.66 -14.30 -1.89
N GLU A 3 -18.97 -14.36 -1.68
CA GLU A 3 -19.93 -13.40 -2.19
C GLU A 3 -19.89 -12.16 -1.28
N GLY A 4 -19.13 -11.14 -1.67
CA GLY A 4 -19.04 -9.89 -0.91
C GLY A 4 -17.62 -9.31 -0.94
N SER A 5 -17.31 -8.54 -1.98
CA SER A 5 -16.23 -7.52 -2.09
C SER A 5 -15.77 -7.43 -3.55
N ARG A 6 -16.54 -6.73 -4.38
CA ARG A 6 -16.09 -6.30 -5.72
C ARG A 6 -15.66 -4.82 -5.72
N GLY A 7 -15.09 -4.34 -4.61
CA GLY A 7 -14.58 -2.98 -4.48
C GLY A 7 -13.37 -2.93 -3.55
N CYS A 8 -12.46 -1.97 -3.78
CA CYS A 8 -11.19 -1.85 -3.07
C CYS A 8 -11.31 -1.41 -1.59
N CYS A 9 -12.52 -1.13 -1.09
CA CYS A 9 -12.81 -0.70 0.29
C CYS A 9 -14.29 -0.98 0.60
N SER A 10 -14.62 -2.14 1.17
CA SER A 10 -15.97 -2.38 1.68
C SER A 10 -16.13 -1.84 3.11
N LEU A 11 -17.38 -1.64 3.54
CA LEU A 11 -17.68 -1.36 4.95
C LEU A 11 -17.11 -2.45 5.85
N GLU A 12 -17.17 -3.70 5.39
CA GLU A 12 -16.61 -4.86 6.09
C GLU A 12 -15.09 -4.73 6.29
N ASP A 13 -14.35 -4.31 5.25
CA ASP A 13 -12.90 -4.07 5.36
C ASP A 13 -12.57 -2.96 6.36
N SER A 14 -13.42 -1.93 6.45
CA SER A 14 -13.26 -0.83 7.40
C SER A 14 -13.50 -1.30 8.84
N PHE A 15 -14.47 -2.19 9.06
CA PHE A 15 -14.71 -2.80 10.37
C PHE A 15 -13.57 -3.73 10.79
N ASP A 16 -13.00 -4.50 9.86
CA ASP A 16 -11.83 -5.34 10.10
C ASP A 16 -10.61 -4.51 10.49
N ALA A 17 -10.34 -3.42 9.77
CA ALA A 17 -9.25 -2.51 10.08
C ALA A 17 -9.44 -1.83 11.44
N ARG A 18 -10.66 -1.40 11.76
CA ARG A 18 -11.00 -0.84 13.08
C ARG A 18 -10.73 -1.85 14.21
N ARG A 19 -11.20 -3.08 14.06
CA ARG A 19 -11.01 -4.15 15.06
C ARG A 19 -9.53 -4.45 15.29
N ALA A 20 -8.73 -4.47 14.22
CA ALA A 20 -7.28 -4.66 14.33
C ALA A 20 -6.61 -3.49 15.09
N ALA A 21 -7.00 -2.25 14.77
CA ALA A 21 -6.49 -1.07 15.46
C ALA A 21 -6.86 -1.06 16.96
N ASP A 22 -8.11 -1.41 17.29
CA ASP A 22 -8.57 -1.51 18.69
C ASP A 22 -7.80 -2.59 19.47
N ARG A 23 -7.51 -3.76 18.87
CA ARG A 23 -6.69 -4.81 19.50
C ARG A 23 -5.25 -4.35 19.77
N LEU A 24 -4.71 -3.49 18.91
CA LEU A 24 -3.36 -2.94 19.05
C LEU A 24 -3.31 -1.67 19.91
N GLY A 25 -4.46 -1.12 20.30
CA GLY A 25 -4.54 0.13 21.07
C GLY A 25 -4.08 1.36 20.29
N ILE A 26 -4.20 1.35 18.94
CA ILE A 26 -3.80 2.47 18.08
C ILE A 26 -5.02 3.23 17.53
N PRO A 27 -4.92 4.55 17.29
CA PRO A 27 -6.00 5.31 16.67
C PRO A 27 -6.35 4.80 15.27
N PHE A 28 -7.63 4.85 14.93
CA PHE A 28 -8.13 4.47 13.60
C PHE A 28 -8.81 5.65 12.92
N TYR A 29 -8.40 5.95 11.69
CA TYR A 29 -8.96 7.02 10.86
C TYR A 29 -9.46 6.44 9.54
N VAL A 30 -10.54 7.03 9.03
CA VAL A 30 -11.06 6.75 7.69
C VAL A 30 -10.91 8.01 6.86
N TRP A 31 -10.24 7.89 5.72
CA TRP A 31 -10.10 8.96 4.74
C TRP A 31 -10.68 8.51 3.42
N ASP A 32 -11.55 9.36 2.87
CA ASP A 32 -12.15 9.12 1.57
C ASP A 32 -11.24 9.70 0.48
N PHE A 33 -10.68 8.81 -0.34
CA PHE A 33 -9.90 9.15 -1.53
C PHE A 33 -10.60 8.71 -2.82
N SER A 34 -11.92 8.46 -2.78
CA SER A 34 -12.66 7.86 -3.89
C SER A 34 -12.57 8.69 -5.17
N ASP A 35 -12.78 10.00 -5.10
CA ASP A 35 -12.72 10.88 -6.28
C ASP A 35 -11.33 10.88 -6.92
N ARG A 36 -10.29 10.96 -6.09
CA ARG A 36 -8.89 10.91 -6.53
C ARG A 36 -8.53 9.55 -7.11
N PHE A 37 -9.03 8.46 -6.51
CA PHE A 37 -8.85 7.10 -7.02
C PHE A 37 -9.51 6.91 -8.38
N VAL A 38 -10.73 7.42 -8.57
CA VAL A 38 -11.40 7.39 -9.87
C VAL A 38 -10.58 8.14 -10.91
N ALA A 39 -10.25 9.40 -10.64
CA ALA A 39 -9.56 10.27 -11.58
C ALA A 39 -8.13 9.81 -11.92
N GLU A 40 -7.36 9.32 -10.93
CA GLU A 40 -5.94 9.01 -11.12
C GLU A 40 -5.64 7.52 -11.39
N VAL A 41 -6.58 6.62 -11.12
CA VAL A 41 -6.37 5.16 -11.31
C VAL A 41 -7.38 4.58 -12.28
N ILE A 42 -8.69 4.80 -12.07
CA ILE A 42 -9.75 4.15 -12.85
C ILE A 42 -9.87 4.76 -14.25
N ASP A 43 -9.95 6.08 -14.36
CA ASP A 43 -10.10 6.75 -15.66
C ASP A 43 -8.91 6.46 -16.60
N PRO A 44 -7.63 6.54 -16.15
CA PRO A 44 -6.50 6.14 -16.96
C PRO A 44 -6.53 4.66 -17.33
N PHE A 45 -6.91 3.78 -16.39
CA PHE A 45 -7.04 2.34 -16.65
C PHE A 45 -8.04 2.05 -17.77
N ILE A 46 -9.22 2.68 -17.74
CA ILE A 46 -10.23 2.55 -18.79
C ILE A 46 -9.72 3.11 -20.13
N ALA A 47 -9.04 4.26 -20.11
CA ALA A 47 -8.48 4.87 -21.31
C ALA A 47 -7.42 3.98 -21.98
N GLU A 48 -6.55 3.35 -21.20
CA GLU A 48 -5.52 2.41 -21.70
C GLU A 48 -6.15 1.18 -22.37
N TYR A 49 -7.21 0.63 -21.77
CA TYR A 49 -7.96 -0.47 -22.38
C TYR A 49 -8.65 -0.06 -23.69
N ARG A 50 -9.26 1.14 -23.73
CA ARG A 50 -9.84 1.69 -24.96
C ARG A 50 -8.81 1.85 -26.08
N ALA A 51 -7.55 2.07 -25.70
CA ALA A 51 -6.43 2.16 -26.63
C ALA A 51 -5.78 0.80 -26.96
N GLY A 52 -6.39 -0.32 -26.56
CA GLY A 52 -5.90 -1.68 -26.86
C GLY A 52 -4.66 -2.09 -26.07
N ARG A 53 -4.35 -1.40 -24.97
CA ARG A 53 -3.22 -1.72 -24.09
C ARG A 53 -3.69 -2.49 -22.86
N THR A 54 -2.75 -3.15 -22.18
CA THR A 54 -2.99 -3.87 -20.93
C THR A 54 -2.36 -3.09 -19.77
N PRO A 55 -3.09 -2.18 -19.12
CA PRO A 55 -2.57 -1.39 -18.00
C PRO A 55 -2.44 -2.20 -16.71
N ASN A 56 -1.56 -1.76 -15.82
CA ASN A 56 -1.46 -2.26 -14.45
C ASN A 56 -1.91 -1.17 -13.45
N PRO A 57 -3.14 -1.24 -12.93
CA PRO A 57 -3.68 -0.20 -12.04
C PRO A 57 -3.02 -0.22 -10.66
N CYS A 58 -2.40 -1.33 -10.26
CA CYS A 58 -1.70 -1.43 -8.98
C CYS A 58 -0.45 -0.55 -8.93
N LEU A 59 0.24 -0.35 -10.06
CA LEU A 59 1.35 0.59 -10.15
C LEU A 59 0.85 2.02 -9.89
N ARG A 60 -0.21 2.43 -10.59
CA ARG A 60 -0.79 3.79 -10.44
C ARG A 60 -1.35 4.02 -9.05
N CYS A 61 -2.03 3.04 -8.46
CA CYS A 61 -2.57 3.16 -7.11
C CYS A 61 -1.47 3.34 -6.05
N ASN A 62 -0.36 2.60 -6.15
CA ASN A 62 0.78 2.82 -5.25
C ASN A 62 1.38 4.21 -5.45
N GLU A 63 1.65 4.60 -6.69
CA GLU A 63 2.24 5.89 -7.04
C GLU A 63 1.39 7.09 -6.58
N ARG A 64 0.08 7.05 -6.81
CA ARG A 64 -0.82 8.21 -6.73
C ARG A 64 -1.71 8.27 -5.50
N ILE A 65 -2.01 7.12 -4.90
CA ILE A 65 -2.94 7.06 -3.77
C ILE A 65 -2.18 6.73 -2.49
N LYS A 66 -1.54 5.56 -2.42
CA LYS A 66 -0.92 5.08 -1.18
C LYS A 66 0.33 5.85 -0.77
N PHE A 67 1.13 6.30 -1.73
CA PHE A 67 2.39 6.98 -1.45
C PHE A 67 2.42 8.42 -1.95
N ALA A 68 1.30 8.94 -2.45
CA ALA A 68 1.10 10.38 -2.61
C ALA A 68 0.01 10.86 -1.66
N ALA A 69 -1.27 10.60 -1.94
CA ALA A 69 -2.39 11.12 -1.14
C ALA A 69 -2.31 10.76 0.35
N LEU A 70 -2.02 9.50 0.68
CA LEU A 70 -1.92 9.05 2.07
C LEU A 70 -0.66 9.57 2.77
N LEU A 71 0.47 9.65 2.04
CA LEU A 71 1.72 10.18 2.57
C LEU A 71 1.59 11.69 2.85
N GLU A 72 1.09 12.46 1.89
CA GLU A 72 0.78 13.89 2.00
C GLU A 72 -0.07 14.15 3.25
N ARG A 73 -1.17 13.39 3.42
CA ARG A 73 -2.03 13.50 4.59
C ARG A 73 -1.30 13.16 5.91
N GLY A 74 -0.41 12.16 5.89
CA GLY A 74 0.38 11.77 7.05
C GLY A 74 1.36 12.85 7.46
N LEU A 75 2.10 13.42 6.50
CA LEU A 75 3.04 14.51 6.73
C LEU A 75 2.33 15.76 7.27
N ASP A 76 1.17 16.12 6.73
CA ASP A 76 0.33 17.23 7.21
C ASP A 76 -0.11 17.07 8.67
N LEU A 77 -0.28 15.82 9.13
CA LEU A 77 -0.63 15.48 10.51
C LEU A 77 0.60 15.38 11.43
N GLY A 78 1.80 15.61 10.90
CA GLY A 78 3.06 15.57 11.64
C GLY A 78 3.67 14.17 11.80
N TYR A 79 3.26 13.19 10.99
CA TYR A 79 3.90 11.88 10.96
C TYR A 79 5.14 11.89 10.07
N ASP A 80 6.16 11.08 10.41
CA ASP A 80 7.41 11.02 9.65
C ASP A 80 7.34 10.11 8.41
N ALA A 81 6.43 9.13 8.39
CA ALA A 81 6.41 8.08 7.37
C ALA A 81 5.07 7.33 7.31
N VAL A 82 4.84 6.63 6.20
CA VAL A 82 3.72 5.69 6.02
C VAL A 82 4.22 4.26 6.04
N ALA A 83 3.66 3.43 6.92
CA ALA A 83 3.87 1.99 6.93
C ALA A 83 2.78 1.26 6.14
N THR A 84 3.18 0.31 5.30
CA THR A 84 2.21 -0.53 4.56
C THR A 84 2.53 -2.01 4.71
N GLY A 85 1.52 -2.86 4.54
CA GLY A 85 1.66 -4.32 4.56
C GLY A 85 2.32 -4.92 3.32
N HIS A 86 3.09 -4.13 2.54
CA HIS A 86 3.80 -4.66 1.39
C HIS A 86 5.00 -5.49 1.82
N TYR A 87 5.21 -6.61 1.13
CA TYR A 87 6.40 -7.44 1.24
C TYR A 87 7.48 -6.85 0.33
N ALA A 88 8.22 -5.89 0.86
CA ALA A 88 9.40 -5.29 0.24
C ALA A 88 10.32 -4.77 1.33
N ARG A 89 11.55 -4.37 1.00
CA ARG A 89 12.49 -3.81 1.98
C ARG A 89 13.07 -2.51 1.48
N THR A 90 13.41 -1.62 2.39
CA THR A 90 14.17 -0.40 2.10
C THR A 90 15.51 -0.44 2.81
N LYS A 91 16.54 0.15 2.21
CA LYS A 91 17.84 0.37 2.84
C LYS A 91 18.42 1.69 2.34
N VAL A 92 18.96 2.49 3.24
CA VAL A 92 19.76 3.67 2.88
C VAL A 92 21.17 3.22 2.49
N VAL A 93 21.61 3.59 1.30
CA VAL A 93 22.94 3.32 0.77
C VAL A 93 23.45 4.63 0.15
N ASP A 94 24.56 5.14 0.66
CA ASP A 94 25.17 6.41 0.22
C ASP A 94 24.20 7.60 0.30
N GLY A 95 23.38 7.66 1.36
CA GLY A 95 22.37 8.70 1.55
C GLY A 95 21.10 8.55 0.70
N VAL A 96 21.02 7.52 -0.13
CA VAL A 96 19.88 7.27 -1.02
C VAL A 96 19.07 6.08 -0.53
N THR A 97 17.75 6.22 -0.45
CA THR A 97 16.87 5.10 -0.08
C THR A 97 16.68 4.19 -1.30
N LYS A 98 17.02 2.91 -1.14
CA LYS A 98 16.91 1.90 -2.19
C LYS A 98 15.86 0.86 -1.82
N LEU A 99 15.08 0.45 -2.82
CA LEU A 99 14.07 -0.60 -2.71
C LEU A 99 14.70 -1.97 -2.99
N TYR A 100 14.39 -2.96 -2.15
CA TYR A 100 14.87 -4.33 -2.23
C TYR A 100 13.69 -5.30 -2.18
N ARG A 101 13.91 -6.49 -2.75
CA ARG A 101 12.96 -7.59 -2.66
C ARG A 101 12.76 -8.05 -1.23
N SER A 102 11.56 -8.53 -0.92
CA SER A 102 11.28 -9.26 0.32
C SER A 102 12.14 -10.52 0.46
N VAL A 103 12.29 -10.99 1.69
CA VAL A 103 12.87 -12.32 1.97
C VAL A 103 11.93 -13.47 1.57
N ASP A 104 10.65 -13.20 1.28
CA ASP A 104 9.67 -14.16 0.75
C ASP A 104 9.49 -13.95 -0.76
N PRO A 105 10.17 -14.71 -1.64
CA PRO A 105 10.11 -14.48 -3.08
C PRO A 105 8.71 -14.69 -3.66
N GLY A 106 7.90 -15.57 -3.06
CA GLY A 106 6.53 -15.85 -3.50
C GLY A 106 5.52 -14.77 -3.11
N LYS A 107 5.95 -13.80 -2.30
CA LYS A 107 5.13 -12.67 -1.85
C LYS A 107 5.78 -11.33 -2.11
N ASP A 108 6.97 -11.30 -2.70
CA ASP A 108 7.66 -10.06 -3.06
C ASP A 108 6.76 -9.12 -3.88
N GLN A 109 6.66 -7.89 -3.40
CA GLN A 109 5.84 -6.83 -3.98
C GLN A 109 6.70 -5.64 -4.43
N SER A 110 8.04 -5.78 -4.48
CA SER A 110 8.91 -4.69 -4.93
C SER A 110 8.61 -4.24 -6.36
N TYR A 111 8.07 -5.12 -7.21
CA TYR A 111 7.66 -4.79 -8.58
C TYR A 111 6.62 -3.66 -8.61
N VAL A 112 5.56 -3.74 -7.77
CA VAL A 112 4.50 -2.72 -7.79
C VAL A 112 4.90 -1.41 -7.10
N LEU A 113 6.01 -1.42 -6.37
CA LEU A 113 6.59 -0.28 -5.67
C LEU A 113 7.75 0.36 -6.46
N ALA A 114 8.16 -0.22 -7.59
CA ALA A 114 9.26 0.31 -8.40
C ALA A 114 8.97 1.68 -9.05
N VAL A 115 7.71 2.13 -8.99
CA VAL A 115 7.25 3.44 -9.47
C VAL A 115 7.40 4.57 -8.45
N LEU A 116 7.76 4.25 -7.19
CA LEU A 116 7.94 5.26 -6.16
C LEU A 116 9.18 6.11 -6.46
N ASN A 117 9.03 7.43 -6.30
CA ASN A 117 10.16 8.34 -6.36
C ASN A 117 10.95 8.32 -5.02
N GLN A 118 12.06 9.05 -4.96
CA GLN A 118 12.94 9.02 -3.77
C GLN A 118 12.27 9.59 -2.51
N ASP A 119 11.50 10.67 -2.63
CA ASP A 119 10.78 11.29 -1.52
C ASP A 119 9.73 10.33 -0.93
N GLN A 120 8.92 9.73 -1.81
CA GLN A 120 7.95 8.72 -1.43
C GLN A 120 8.61 7.52 -0.75
N LEU A 121 9.72 7.03 -1.32
CA LEU A 121 10.41 5.85 -0.82
C LEU A 121 11.13 6.12 0.51
N SER A 122 11.69 7.32 0.73
CA SER A 122 12.35 7.67 2.01
C SER A 122 11.36 7.79 3.16
N HIS A 123 10.10 8.14 2.87
CA HIS A 123 9.01 8.19 3.85
C HIS A 123 8.16 6.90 3.88
N SER A 124 8.69 5.77 3.38
CA SER A 124 7.98 4.49 3.34
C SER A 124 8.58 3.44 4.26
N LEU A 125 7.73 2.76 5.04
CA LEU A 125 8.09 1.63 5.89
C LEU A 125 7.39 0.34 5.40
N PHE A 126 8.16 -0.75 5.35
CA PHE A 126 7.67 -2.08 4.94
C PHE A 126 7.97 -3.14 6.02
N PRO A 127 7.19 -3.18 7.12
CA PRO A 127 7.48 -4.04 8.26
C PRO A 127 7.51 -5.54 7.92
N LEU A 128 6.75 -5.96 6.90
CA LEU A 128 6.65 -7.37 6.50
C LEU A 128 7.81 -7.84 5.60
N GLY A 129 8.69 -6.92 5.18
CA GLY A 129 9.77 -7.19 4.23
C GLY A 129 10.75 -8.29 4.62
N ASN A 130 10.95 -8.49 5.93
CA ASN A 130 11.87 -9.46 6.51
C ASN A 130 11.16 -10.72 7.04
N SER A 131 9.86 -10.90 6.75
CA SER A 131 9.07 -12.02 7.26
C SER A 131 8.52 -12.88 6.13
N LEU A 132 8.53 -14.20 6.33
CA LEU A 132 7.77 -15.11 5.47
C LEU A 132 6.27 -14.96 5.74
N LYS A 133 5.43 -15.11 4.72
CA LYS A 133 3.97 -14.96 4.86
C LYS A 133 3.35 -15.91 5.88
N MET A 134 3.90 -17.11 6.00
CA MET A 134 3.46 -18.08 7.01
C MET A 134 3.71 -17.57 8.43
N ASN A 135 4.85 -16.93 8.70
CA ASN A 135 5.19 -16.40 10.02
C ASN A 135 4.26 -15.25 10.38
N VAL A 136 3.99 -14.34 9.45
CA VAL A 136 3.04 -13.22 9.67
C VAL A 136 1.63 -13.74 9.99
N ARG A 137 1.20 -14.84 9.36
CA ARG A 137 -0.09 -15.47 9.68
C ARG A 137 -0.11 -16.12 11.06
N GLN A 138 0.99 -16.74 11.47
CA GLN A 138 1.13 -17.32 12.81
C GLN A 138 1.12 -16.23 13.89
N GLU A 139 1.85 -15.14 13.67
CA GLU A 139 1.87 -13.99 14.58
C GLU A 139 0.49 -13.36 14.75
N ALA A 140 -0.26 -13.17 13.65
CA ALA A 140 -1.60 -12.59 13.70
C ALA A 140 -2.66 -13.51 14.36
N ALA A 141 -2.38 -14.80 14.53
CA ALA A 141 -3.28 -15.76 15.16
C ALA A 141 -3.09 -15.85 16.69
N ALA A 142 -2.04 -15.24 17.23
CA ALA A 142 -1.74 -15.19 18.67
C ALA A 142 -2.57 -14.09 19.39
#